data_AF-A0AAJ4A4E7-F1
#
_entry.id   AF-A0AAJ4A4E7-F1
#
_cell.length_a   1.000
_cell.length_b   1.000
_cell.length_c   1.000
_cell.angle_alpha   90.00
_cell.angle_beta   90.00
_cell.angle_gamma   90.00
#
_symmetry.space_group_name_H-M   'P 1'
#
loop_
_entity.id
_entity.type
_entity.pdbx_description
1 polymer ?
#
loop_
_entity_poly.entity_id
_entity_poly.type
_entity_poly.pdbx_seq_one_letter_code
_entity_poly.pdbx_strand_id
1 'polypeptide(L)'
;MIKTKKISTKIKFIGALLIFLITSVIATTIYLNQQNIKDALTINIAGKQRMLTQKIAKNVFYINYDSTQNFTELDEACDEFANGLSILKNTDNNKKVLAVPTNEISTQLIVVSNLWNSFYKDVQNFKVIINSNKNNEAKLKEIILSIYKNNTILLDNVDKLVAMYTKYSEDKTNFIKTFQYTSGAILFLLFAYSLMQLKSIESHVNSFMKYSKMLVKSKNISNLAPLKVGSESESEIIEVSDTINCFIKKINLAVEYSNEALNQSEKASSKLEELTDEFDTIINKLKNKSLVTKHLNNSEDIVIESTEELINSTKKLMNLKKELEKLTKSCQDLKNQKV
;
A
#
# COMPACT_ATOMS: atom_id res chain seq x y z
N MET A 1 -15.51 14.69 11.81
CA MET A 1 -14.04 14.84 11.69
C MET A 1 -13.41 13.54 12.19
N ILE A 2 -13.09 12.61 11.28
CA ILE A 2 -12.57 11.29 11.66
C ILE A 2 -11.15 11.50 12.21
N LYS A 3 -10.92 11.19 13.50
CA LYS A 3 -9.59 11.24 14.12
C LYS A 3 -8.72 10.12 13.54
N THR A 4 -8.16 10.32 12.35
CA THR A 4 -7.29 9.37 11.62
C THR A 4 -5.83 9.47 12.07
N LYS A 5 -5.57 9.37 13.37
CA LYS A 5 -4.18 9.36 13.92
C LYS A 5 -3.78 8.05 14.59
N LYS A 6 -4.54 6.97 14.38
CA LYS A 6 -4.21 5.66 14.95
C LYS A 6 -3.01 5.02 14.25
N ILE A 7 -2.05 4.52 15.02
CA ILE A 7 -0.87 3.78 14.52
C ILE A 7 -1.33 2.60 13.65
N SER A 8 -2.26 1.80 14.18
CA SER A 8 -2.75 0.60 13.50
C SER A 8 -3.43 0.93 12.16
N THR A 9 -4.21 2.02 12.12
CA THR A 9 -4.91 2.44 10.90
C THR A 9 -3.93 2.94 9.84
N LYS A 10 -2.93 3.74 10.21
CA LYS A 10 -1.88 4.20 9.28
C LYS A 10 -1.13 3.02 8.65
N ILE A 11 -0.68 2.07 9.48
CA ILE A 11 0.08 0.89 9.03
C ILE A 11 -0.78 0.00 8.12
N LYS A 12 -2.02 -0.33 8.53
CA LYS A 12 -2.92 -1.16 7.73
C LYS A 12 -3.27 -0.52 6.39
N PHE A 13 -3.53 0.78 6.38
CA PHE A 13 -3.85 1.50 5.15
C PHE A 13 -2.68 1.52 4.17
N ILE A 14 -1.47 1.89 4.63
CA ILE A 14 -0.27 1.90 3.80
C ILE A 14 0.07 0.49 3.28
N GLY A 15 -0.01 -0.52 4.15
CA GLY A 15 0.23 -1.91 3.77
C GLY A 15 -0.77 -2.42 2.73
N ALA A 16 -2.07 -2.19 2.93
CA ALA A 16 -3.11 -2.59 1.99
C ALA A 16 -2.95 -1.89 0.63
N LEU A 17 -2.63 -0.60 0.63
CA LEU A 17 -2.40 0.18 -0.59
C LEU A 17 -1.18 -0.34 -1.37
N LEU A 18 -0.07 -0.64 -0.68
CA LEU A 18 1.12 -1.22 -1.31
C LEU A 18 0.84 -2.59 -1.93
N ILE A 19 0.16 -3.48 -1.20
CA ILE A 19 -0.19 -4.81 -1.70
C ILE A 19 -1.09 -4.70 -2.93
N PHE A 20 -2.14 -3.87 -2.86
CA PHE A 20 -3.06 -3.66 -3.97
C PHE A 20 -2.34 -3.16 -5.23
N LEU A 21 -1.46 -2.17 -5.09
CA LEU A 21 -0.68 -1.63 -6.21
C LEU A 21 0.27 -2.67 -6.80
N ILE A 22 0.98 -3.44 -5.97
CA ILE A 22 1.87 -4.52 -6.44
C ILE A 22 1.07 -5.58 -7.19
N THR A 23 -0.04 -6.05 -6.65
CA THR A 23 -0.90 -7.05 -7.30
C THR A 23 -1.45 -6.52 -8.62
N SER A 24 -1.86 -5.26 -8.69
CA SER A 24 -2.34 -4.63 -9.92
C SER A 24 -1.25 -4.62 -11.01
N VAL A 25 -0.02 -4.21 -10.68
CA VAL A 25 1.10 -4.19 -11.64
C VAL A 25 1.44 -5.60 -12.13
N ILE A 26 1.45 -6.59 -11.24
CA ILE A 26 1.72 -7.99 -11.61
C ILE A 26 0.61 -8.54 -12.51
N ALA A 27 -0.65 -8.34 -12.15
CA ALA A 27 -1.80 -8.82 -12.92
C ALA A 27 -1.81 -8.24 -14.34
N THR A 28 -1.60 -6.92 -14.47
CA THR A 28 -1.48 -6.26 -15.77
C THR A 28 -0.31 -6.83 -16.57
N THR A 29 0.84 -7.06 -15.96
CA THR A 29 2.01 -7.66 -16.62
C THR A 29 1.72 -9.06 -17.16
N ILE A 30 1.07 -9.92 -16.37
CA ILE A 30 0.70 -11.29 -16.79
C ILE A 30 -0.28 -11.25 -17.95
N TYR A 31 -1.36 -10.46 -17.83
CA TYR A 31 -2.38 -10.31 -18.88
C TYR A 31 -1.76 -9.90 -20.22
N LEU A 32 -0.79 -8.98 -20.18
CA LEU A 32 -0.15 -8.45 -21.37
C LEU A 32 0.86 -9.43 -21.98
N ASN A 33 1.60 -10.17 -21.16
CA ASN A 33 2.48 -11.20 -21.68
C ASN A 33 1.70 -12.28 -22.45
N GLN A 34 0.51 -12.65 -21.96
CA GLN A 34 -0.40 -13.53 -22.69
C GLN A 34 -0.85 -12.94 -24.02
N GLN A 35 -1.07 -11.63 -24.08
CA GLN A 35 -1.42 -10.97 -25.33
C GLN A 35 -0.25 -10.95 -26.31
N ASN A 36 0.97 -10.62 -25.86
CA ASN A 36 2.15 -10.56 -26.73
C ASN A 36 2.40 -11.88 -27.48
N ILE A 37 2.08 -13.02 -26.84
CA ILE A 37 2.12 -14.34 -27.49
C ILE A 37 1.14 -14.40 -28.67
N LYS A 38 -0.08 -13.88 -28.50
CA LYS A 38 -1.10 -13.83 -29.57
C LYS A 38 -0.71 -12.84 -30.68
N ASP A 39 -0.13 -11.70 -30.33
CA ASP A 39 0.40 -10.72 -31.29
C ASP A 39 1.51 -11.36 -32.15
N ALA A 40 2.45 -12.09 -31.53
CA ALA A 40 3.52 -12.80 -32.24
C ALA A 40 2.99 -13.87 -33.22
N LEU A 41 1.98 -14.64 -32.82
CA LEU A 41 1.31 -15.60 -33.70
C LEU A 41 0.65 -14.91 -34.91
N THR A 42 -0.01 -13.78 -34.65
CA THR A 42 -0.68 -12.99 -35.69
C THR A 42 0.33 -12.44 -36.70
N ILE A 43 1.44 -11.87 -36.22
CA ILE A 43 2.54 -11.37 -37.05
C ILE A 43 3.17 -12.51 -37.87
N ASN A 44 3.33 -13.70 -37.30
CA ASN A 44 3.87 -14.85 -38.03
C ASN A 44 2.93 -15.29 -39.17
N ILE A 45 1.62 -15.36 -38.92
CA ILE A 45 0.62 -15.71 -39.94
C ILE A 45 0.63 -14.67 -41.08
N ALA A 46 0.63 -13.37 -40.74
CA ALA A 46 0.74 -12.29 -41.71
C ALA A 46 2.07 -12.35 -42.48
N GLY A 47 3.17 -12.63 -41.79
CA GLY A 47 4.50 -12.80 -42.37
C GLY A 47 4.56 -13.95 -43.37
N LYS A 48 3.92 -15.09 -43.07
CA LYS A 48 3.79 -16.24 -43.98
C LYS A 48 3.06 -15.88 -45.26
N GLN A 49 2.11 -14.93 -45.24
CA GLN A 49 1.42 -14.49 -46.45
C GLN A 49 2.40 -13.92 -47.49
N ARG A 50 3.44 -13.18 -47.08
CA ARG A 50 4.48 -12.66 -48.00
C ARG A 50 5.18 -13.80 -48.74
N MET A 51 5.61 -14.82 -48.00
CA MET A 51 6.24 -16.00 -48.57
C MET A 51 5.29 -16.72 -49.55
N LEU A 52 4.02 -16.85 -49.19
CA LEU A 52 3.03 -17.54 -50.01
C LEU A 52 2.75 -16.82 -51.34
N THR A 53 2.69 -15.47 -51.37
CA THR A 53 2.58 -14.73 -52.64
C THR A 53 3.69 -15.12 -53.61
N GLN A 54 4.93 -15.14 -53.12
CA GLN A 54 6.10 -15.48 -53.92
C GLN A 54 6.14 -16.97 -54.28
N LYS A 55 5.74 -17.86 -53.37
CA LYS A 55 5.66 -19.31 -53.64
C LYS A 55 4.65 -19.62 -54.75
N ILE A 56 3.48 -18.97 -54.72
CA ILE A 56 2.45 -19.10 -55.76
C ILE A 56 3.00 -18.63 -57.11
N ALA A 57 3.56 -17.42 -57.15
CA ALA A 57 4.14 -16.88 -58.40
C ALA A 57 5.27 -17.78 -58.94
N LYS A 58 6.21 -18.21 -58.08
CA LYS A 58 7.28 -19.15 -58.43
C LYS A 58 6.73 -20.43 -59.06
N ASN A 59 5.71 -21.04 -58.44
CA ASN A 59 5.11 -22.27 -58.95
C ASN A 59 4.42 -22.05 -60.31
N VAL A 60 3.74 -20.92 -60.52
CA VAL A 60 3.21 -20.57 -61.85
C VAL A 60 4.33 -20.52 -62.91
N PHE A 61 5.42 -19.81 -62.63
CA PHE A 61 6.55 -19.72 -63.58
C PHE A 61 7.21 -21.07 -63.84
N TYR A 62 7.40 -21.88 -62.79
CA TYR A 62 7.99 -23.21 -62.90
C TYR A 62 7.13 -24.14 -63.76
N ILE A 63 5.82 -24.22 -63.48
CA ILE A 63 4.86 -25.02 -64.25
C ILE A 63 4.85 -24.57 -65.72
N ASN A 64 4.88 -23.26 -65.98
CA ASN A 64 4.95 -22.76 -67.34
C ASN A 64 6.25 -23.14 -68.07
N TYR A 65 7.38 -23.13 -67.36
CA TYR A 65 8.67 -23.48 -67.94
C TYR A 65 8.81 -24.98 -68.19
N ASP A 66 8.47 -25.79 -67.20
CA ASP A 66 8.61 -27.25 -67.21
C ASP A 66 7.46 -27.94 -68.00
N SER A 67 6.43 -27.17 -68.38
CA SER A 67 5.20 -27.65 -69.04
C SER A 67 4.52 -28.79 -68.28
N THR A 68 4.74 -28.88 -66.96
CA THR A 68 4.14 -29.90 -66.10
C THR A 68 2.74 -29.47 -65.69
N GLN A 69 1.76 -30.37 -65.79
CA GLN A 69 0.38 -30.12 -65.35
C GLN A 69 0.17 -30.51 -63.88
N ASN A 70 1.23 -30.47 -63.07
CA ASN A 70 1.17 -30.75 -61.64
C ASN A 70 0.92 -29.45 -60.86
N PHE A 71 -0.29 -29.30 -60.33
CA PHE A 71 -0.71 -28.11 -59.58
C PHE A 71 -0.70 -28.30 -58.06
N THR A 72 -0.29 -29.46 -57.53
CA THR A 72 -0.43 -29.79 -56.10
C THR A 72 0.22 -28.73 -55.21
N GLU A 73 1.50 -28.39 -55.43
CA GLU A 73 2.16 -27.36 -54.62
C GLU A 73 1.58 -25.95 -54.80
N LEU A 74 1.01 -25.67 -55.97
CA LEU A 74 0.38 -24.38 -56.27
C LEU A 74 -0.96 -24.24 -55.54
N ASP A 75 -1.78 -25.28 -55.59
CA ASP A 75 -3.09 -25.34 -54.94
C ASP A 75 -2.92 -25.33 -53.42
N GLU A 76 -1.99 -26.11 -52.86
CA GLU A 76 -1.64 -26.07 -51.44
C GLU A 76 -1.23 -24.65 -50.98
N ALA A 77 -0.40 -23.96 -51.76
CA ALA A 77 0.02 -22.60 -51.43
C ALA A 77 -1.14 -21.60 -51.49
N CYS A 78 -2.08 -21.77 -52.43
CA CYS A 78 -3.28 -20.95 -52.52
C CYS A 78 -4.22 -21.18 -51.33
N ASP A 79 -4.43 -22.44 -50.95
CA ASP A 79 -5.27 -22.82 -49.82
C ASP A 79 -4.69 -22.32 -48.49
N GLU A 80 -3.37 -22.44 -48.31
CA GLU A 80 -2.69 -21.87 -47.15
C GLU A 80 -2.83 -20.34 -47.07
N PHE A 81 -2.75 -19.65 -48.21
CA PHE A 81 -2.92 -18.20 -48.26
C PHE A 81 -4.36 -17.81 -47.89
N ALA A 82 -5.35 -18.47 -48.52
CA ALA A 82 -6.76 -18.21 -48.27
C ALA A 82 -7.15 -18.47 -46.80
N ASN A 83 -6.66 -19.57 -46.23
CA ASN A 83 -6.87 -19.88 -44.81
C ASN A 83 -6.19 -18.84 -43.90
N GLY A 84 -4.94 -18.47 -44.19
CA GLY A 84 -4.23 -17.44 -43.43
C GLY A 84 -4.94 -16.09 -43.44
N LEU A 85 -5.41 -15.65 -44.60
CA LEU A 85 -6.18 -14.42 -44.73
C LEU A 85 -7.52 -14.49 -43.99
N SER A 86 -8.20 -15.64 -44.02
CA SER A 86 -9.43 -15.87 -43.24
C SER A 86 -9.20 -15.77 -41.74
N ILE A 87 -8.08 -16.34 -41.24
CA ILE A 87 -7.69 -16.25 -39.82
C ILE A 87 -7.39 -14.81 -39.41
N LEU A 88 -6.77 -14.02 -40.28
CA LEU A 88 -6.48 -12.60 -39.99
C LEU A 88 -7.74 -11.72 -40.03
N LYS A 89 -8.75 -12.11 -40.82
CA LYS A 89 -10.01 -11.37 -41.00
C LYS A 89 -11.07 -11.73 -39.95
N ASN A 90 -11.22 -13.02 -39.64
CA ASN A 90 -12.22 -13.52 -38.72
C ASN A 90 -11.58 -13.85 -37.37
N THR A 91 -12.16 -13.34 -36.29
CA THR A 91 -11.78 -13.74 -34.93
C THR A 91 -12.25 -15.17 -34.72
N ASP A 92 -11.42 -16.14 -35.06
CA ASP A 92 -11.71 -17.54 -34.76
C ASP A 92 -11.40 -17.77 -33.28
N ASN A 93 -12.42 -17.80 -32.41
CA ASN A 93 -12.26 -18.00 -30.96
C ASN A 93 -11.51 -19.29 -30.61
N ASN A 94 -11.45 -20.26 -31.53
CA ASN A 94 -10.71 -21.51 -31.36
C ASN A 94 -9.23 -21.39 -31.74
N LYS A 95 -8.86 -20.40 -32.56
CA LYS A 95 -7.46 -20.09 -32.89
C LYS A 95 -7.03 -18.95 -31.97
N LYS A 96 -5.87 -19.08 -31.33
CA LYS A 96 -5.32 -18.11 -30.35
C LYS A 96 -4.86 -16.78 -31.00
N VAL A 97 -5.56 -16.30 -32.02
CA VAL A 97 -5.26 -15.10 -32.81
C VAL A 97 -6.19 -13.97 -32.37
N LEU A 98 -5.73 -12.74 -32.48
CA LEU A 98 -6.49 -11.58 -32.05
C LEU A 98 -7.55 -11.17 -33.07
N ALA A 99 -8.66 -10.63 -32.56
CA ALA A 99 -9.58 -9.86 -33.37
C ALA A 99 -8.85 -8.72 -34.07
N VAL A 100 -9.33 -8.33 -35.24
CA VAL A 100 -8.75 -7.22 -36.02
C VAL A 100 -8.55 -6.01 -35.10
N PRO A 101 -7.30 -5.60 -34.83
CA PRO A 101 -7.01 -4.77 -33.66
C PRO A 101 -7.35 -3.30 -33.87
N THR A 102 -7.34 -2.82 -35.11
CA THR A 102 -7.62 -1.42 -35.47
C THR A 102 -8.42 -1.32 -36.76
N ASN A 103 -9.13 -0.21 -36.94
CA ASN A 103 -9.85 0.08 -38.19
C ASN A 103 -8.90 0.18 -39.41
N GLU A 104 -7.69 0.67 -39.19
CA GLU A 104 -6.65 0.78 -40.22
C GLU A 104 -6.21 -0.61 -40.72
N ILE A 105 -5.94 -1.54 -39.80
CA ILE A 105 -5.58 -2.93 -40.14
C ILE A 105 -6.76 -3.64 -40.82
N SER A 106 -7.99 -3.35 -40.40
CA SER A 106 -9.20 -3.85 -41.07
C SER A 106 -9.28 -3.38 -42.52
N THR A 107 -9.03 -2.10 -42.75
CA THR A 107 -9.06 -1.49 -44.09
C THR A 107 -7.96 -2.10 -44.98
N GLN A 108 -6.75 -2.26 -44.45
CA GLN A 108 -5.66 -2.89 -45.19
C GLN A 108 -5.94 -4.37 -45.51
N LEU A 109 -6.58 -5.12 -44.60
CA LEU A 109 -7.02 -6.49 -44.87
C LEU A 109 -8.04 -6.56 -46.02
N ILE A 110 -8.95 -5.58 -46.14
CA ILE A 110 -9.88 -5.51 -47.26
C ILE A 110 -9.13 -5.28 -48.58
N VAL A 111 -8.15 -4.37 -48.59
CA VAL A 111 -7.30 -4.13 -49.77
C VAL A 111 -6.56 -5.40 -50.18
N VAL A 112 -5.90 -6.07 -49.24
CA VAL A 112 -5.19 -7.34 -49.47
C VAL A 112 -6.14 -8.42 -49.98
N SER A 113 -7.35 -8.52 -49.41
CA SER A 113 -8.36 -9.49 -49.85
C SER A 113 -8.84 -9.24 -51.28
N ASN A 114 -8.99 -7.99 -51.70
CA ASN A 114 -9.39 -7.66 -53.07
C ASN A 114 -8.27 -7.97 -54.06
N LEU A 115 -7.02 -7.64 -53.71
CA LEU A 115 -5.84 -7.96 -54.52
C LEU A 115 -5.64 -9.48 -54.64
N TRP A 116 -5.83 -10.21 -53.54
CA TRP A 116 -5.80 -11.67 -53.53
C TRP A 116 -6.84 -12.28 -54.46
N ASN A 117 -8.09 -11.81 -54.42
CA ASN A 117 -9.14 -12.34 -55.30
C ASN A 117 -8.79 -12.16 -56.79
N SER A 118 -8.21 -11.00 -57.15
CA SER A 118 -7.74 -10.76 -58.52
C SER A 118 -6.58 -11.68 -58.89
N PHE A 119 -5.57 -11.78 -58.01
CA PHE A 119 -4.40 -12.62 -58.23
C PHE A 119 -4.76 -14.11 -58.33
N TYR A 120 -5.61 -14.61 -57.44
CA TYR A 120 -6.10 -15.98 -57.45
C TYR A 120 -6.88 -16.29 -58.72
N LYS A 121 -7.71 -15.36 -59.21
CA LYS A 121 -8.41 -15.50 -60.49
C LYS A 121 -7.43 -15.65 -61.66
N ASP A 122 -6.33 -14.89 -61.66
CA ASP A 122 -5.29 -15.02 -62.68
C ASP A 122 -4.62 -16.40 -62.63
N VAL A 123 -4.34 -16.90 -61.43
CA VAL A 123 -3.77 -18.25 -61.21
C VAL A 123 -4.72 -19.34 -61.71
N GLN A 124 -6.02 -19.23 -61.45
CA GLN A 124 -7.01 -20.20 -61.96
C GLN A 124 -7.13 -20.14 -63.48
N ASN A 125 -7.12 -18.95 -64.07
CA ASN A 125 -7.12 -18.78 -65.52
C ASN A 125 -5.87 -19.38 -66.17
N PHE A 126 -4.70 -19.22 -65.54
CA PHE A 126 -3.46 -19.86 -65.97
C PHE A 126 -3.59 -21.38 -66.01
N LYS A 127 -4.12 -22.01 -64.94
CA LYS A 127 -4.38 -23.47 -64.89
C LYS A 127 -5.28 -23.95 -66.04
N VAL A 128 -6.32 -23.17 -66.36
CA VAL A 128 -7.23 -23.51 -67.47
C VAL A 128 -6.52 -23.41 -68.82
N ILE A 129 -5.73 -22.37 -69.06
CA ILE A 129 -5.04 -22.15 -70.34
C ILE A 129 -4.02 -23.25 -70.59
N ILE A 130 -3.18 -23.58 -69.60
CA ILE A 130 -2.09 -24.56 -69.75
C ILE A 130 -2.61 -26.00 -69.92
N ASN A 131 -3.78 -26.34 -69.37
CA ASN A 131 -4.43 -27.63 -69.59
C ASN A 131 -5.17 -27.74 -70.93
N SER A 132 -5.53 -26.61 -71.56
CA SER A 132 -6.45 -26.60 -72.70
C SER A 132 -5.84 -27.03 -74.05
N ASN A 133 -4.52 -27.29 -74.14
CA ASN A 133 -3.78 -27.75 -75.34
C ASN A 133 -4.05 -26.99 -76.66
N LYS A 134 -4.75 -25.84 -76.63
CA LYS A 134 -5.00 -24.97 -77.78
C LYS A 134 -3.87 -23.96 -77.88
N ASN A 135 -3.41 -23.64 -79.10
CA ASN A 135 -2.43 -22.60 -79.42
C ASN A 135 -2.88 -21.21 -78.93
N ASN A 136 -2.77 -20.97 -77.63
CA ASN A 136 -3.16 -19.75 -76.92
C ASN A 136 -1.92 -19.07 -76.32
N GLU A 137 -0.78 -19.15 -77.01
CA GLU A 137 0.52 -18.69 -76.53
C GLU A 137 0.51 -17.19 -76.17
N ALA A 138 -0.16 -16.36 -76.96
CA ALA A 138 -0.34 -14.93 -76.67
C ALA A 138 -1.09 -14.69 -75.35
N LYS A 139 -2.17 -15.44 -75.11
CA LYS A 139 -3.01 -15.33 -73.90
C LYS A 139 -2.28 -15.88 -72.66
N LEU A 140 -1.47 -16.92 -72.84
CA LEU A 140 -0.61 -17.46 -71.79
C LEU A 140 0.47 -16.45 -71.38
N LYS A 141 1.10 -15.78 -72.35
CA LYS A 141 2.08 -14.73 -72.07
C LYS A 141 1.47 -13.54 -71.33
N GLU A 142 0.24 -13.15 -71.70
CA GLU A 142 -0.50 -12.08 -71.04
C GLU A 142 -0.84 -12.42 -69.58
N ILE A 143 -1.37 -13.63 -69.30
CA ILE A 143 -1.73 -14.02 -67.94
C ILE A 143 -0.51 -14.13 -67.03
N ILE A 144 0.62 -14.63 -67.54
CA ILE A 144 1.88 -14.72 -66.77
C ILE A 144 2.40 -13.31 -66.41
N LEU A 145 2.31 -12.37 -67.34
CA LEU A 145 2.70 -10.99 -67.08
C LEU A 145 1.75 -10.29 -66.09
N SER A 146 0.46 -10.62 -66.11
CA SER A 146 -0.51 -10.20 -65.08
C SER A 146 -0.13 -10.75 -63.70
N ILE A 147 0.15 -12.06 -63.61
CA ILE A 147 0.57 -12.73 -62.38
C ILE A 147 1.84 -12.11 -61.81
N TYR A 148 2.84 -11.81 -62.67
CA TYR A 148 4.06 -11.11 -62.25
C TYR A 148 3.75 -9.77 -61.57
N LYS A 149 2.99 -8.90 -62.26
CA LYS A 149 2.66 -7.56 -61.76
C LYS A 149 1.80 -7.60 -60.49
N ASN A 150 0.75 -8.42 -60.52
CA ASN A 150 -0.19 -8.55 -59.40
C ASN A 150 0.49 -9.18 -58.17
N ASN A 151 1.43 -10.12 -58.36
CA ASN A 151 2.25 -10.64 -57.27
C ASN A 151 3.04 -9.54 -56.56
N THR A 152 3.70 -8.65 -57.29
CA THR A 152 4.49 -7.55 -56.69
C THR A 152 3.59 -6.57 -55.92
N ILE A 153 2.43 -6.20 -56.49
CA ILE A 153 1.46 -5.31 -55.85
C ILE A 153 0.88 -5.95 -54.58
N LEU A 154 0.54 -7.25 -54.66
CA LEU A 154 0.02 -8.00 -53.51
C LEU A 154 1.09 -8.14 -52.42
N LEU A 155 2.34 -8.47 -52.78
CA LEU A 155 3.46 -8.57 -51.84
C LEU A 155 3.64 -7.25 -51.06
N ASP A 156 3.69 -6.11 -51.75
CA ASP A 156 3.86 -4.79 -51.12
C ASP A 156 2.72 -4.48 -50.13
N ASN A 157 1.48 -4.81 -50.48
CA ASN A 157 0.33 -4.59 -49.59
C ASN A 157 0.28 -5.55 -48.41
N VAL A 158 0.73 -6.80 -48.60
CA VAL A 158 0.91 -7.76 -47.51
C VAL A 158 2.06 -7.32 -46.60
N ASP A 159 3.15 -6.78 -47.13
CA ASP A 159 4.27 -6.26 -46.33
C ASP A 159 3.85 -5.05 -45.48
N LYS A 160 3.08 -4.12 -46.07
CA LYS A 160 2.43 -3.04 -45.33
C LYS A 160 1.53 -3.56 -44.20
N LEU A 161 0.73 -4.60 -44.47
CA LEU A 161 -0.11 -5.21 -43.45
C LEU A 161 0.72 -5.79 -42.30
N VAL A 162 1.81 -6.50 -42.61
CA VAL A 162 2.73 -7.03 -41.59
C VAL A 162 3.34 -5.90 -40.76
N ALA A 163 3.80 -4.82 -41.41
CA ALA A 163 4.35 -3.66 -40.73
C ALA A 163 3.32 -3.02 -39.78
N MET A 164 2.05 -2.94 -40.17
CA MET A 164 0.98 -2.44 -39.30
C MET A 164 0.78 -3.32 -38.06
N TYR A 165 0.74 -4.65 -38.21
CA TYR A 165 0.64 -5.57 -37.07
C TYR A 165 1.86 -5.48 -36.15
N THR A 166 3.07 -5.41 -36.71
CA THR A 166 4.31 -5.24 -35.94
C THR A 166 4.28 -3.94 -35.15
N LYS A 167 3.96 -2.81 -35.81
CA LYS A 167 3.89 -1.50 -35.15
C LYS A 167 2.85 -1.47 -34.03
N TYR A 168 1.67 -2.04 -34.26
CA TYR A 168 0.63 -2.14 -33.22
C TYR A 168 1.13 -2.92 -31.98
N SER A 169 1.80 -4.05 -32.19
CA SER A 169 2.39 -4.86 -31.11
C SER A 169 3.51 -4.14 -30.36
N GLU A 170 4.37 -3.41 -31.09
CA GLU A 170 5.45 -2.61 -30.54
C GLU A 170 4.93 -1.42 -29.73
N ASP A 171 3.99 -0.65 -30.26
CA ASP A 171 3.37 0.50 -29.59
C ASP A 171 2.69 0.07 -28.29
N LYS A 172 1.95 -1.04 -28.34
CA LYS A 172 1.36 -1.68 -27.16
C LYS A 172 2.44 -2.03 -26.14
N THR A 173 3.49 -2.74 -26.56
CA THR A 173 4.60 -3.14 -25.68
C THR A 173 5.32 -1.94 -25.07
N ASN A 174 5.53 -0.86 -25.82
CA ASN A 174 6.22 0.34 -25.37
C ASN A 174 5.39 1.15 -24.37
N PHE A 175 4.08 1.29 -24.60
CA PHE A 175 3.15 1.88 -23.64
C PHE A 175 3.24 1.16 -22.29
N ILE A 176 3.29 -0.18 -22.31
CA ILE A 176 3.35 -1.01 -21.11
C ILE A 176 4.68 -0.86 -20.39
N LYS A 177 5.80 -0.92 -21.10
CA LYS A 177 7.12 -0.69 -20.51
C LYS A 177 7.17 0.66 -19.80
N THR A 178 6.65 1.69 -20.46
CA THR A 178 6.57 3.04 -19.90
C THR A 178 5.70 3.04 -18.63
N PHE A 179 4.50 2.46 -18.69
CA PHE A 179 3.61 2.32 -17.53
C PHE A 179 4.24 1.55 -16.37
N GLN A 180 4.98 0.48 -16.63
CA GLN A 180 5.68 -0.30 -15.61
C GLN A 180 6.78 0.51 -14.94
N TYR A 181 7.59 1.25 -15.70
CA TYR A 181 8.62 2.13 -15.13
C TYR A 181 8.00 3.26 -14.29
N THR A 182 6.94 3.90 -14.77
CA THR A 182 6.25 4.95 -14.01
C THR A 182 5.61 4.39 -12.73
N SER A 183 4.94 3.23 -12.83
CA SER A 183 4.33 2.58 -11.67
C SER A 183 5.37 2.11 -10.66
N GLY A 184 6.51 1.59 -11.13
CA GLY A 184 7.65 1.22 -10.30
C GLY A 184 8.23 2.42 -9.55
N ALA A 185 8.39 3.57 -10.23
CA ALA A 185 8.85 4.80 -9.59
C ALA A 185 7.86 5.30 -8.51
N ILE A 186 6.56 5.28 -8.80
CA ILE A 186 5.51 5.65 -7.83
C ILE A 186 5.53 4.69 -6.63
N LEU A 187 5.64 3.38 -6.87
CA LEU A 187 5.75 2.38 -5.82
C LEU A 187 6.98 2.61 -4.94
N PHE A 188 8.12 2.96 -5.53
CA PHE A 188 9.33 3.27 -4.79
C PHE A 188 9.15 4.51 -3.90
N LEU A 189 8.52 5.57 -4.41
CA LEU A 189 8.21 6.77 -3.62
C LEU A 189 7.25 6.46 -2.46
N LEU A 190 6.21 5.65 -2.70
CA LEU A 190 5.28 5.21 -1.66
C LEU A 190 5.96 4.34 -0.61
N PHE A 191 6.88 3.46 -1.03
CA PHE A 191 7.67 2.65 -0.13
C PHE A 191 8.61 3.51 0.73
N ALA A 192 9.30 4.49 0.13
CA ALA A 192 10.12 5.44 0.86
C ALA A 192 9.30 6.26 1.87
N TYR A 193 8.12 6.74 1.46
CA TYR A 193 7.17 7.42 2.35
C TYR A 193 6.72 6.53 3.51
N SER A 194 6.44 5.24 3.25
CA SER A 194 6.10 4.26 4.29
C SER A 194 7.21 4.12 5.34
N LEU A 195 8.47 4.04 4.89
CA LEU A 195 9.63 3.98 5.79
C LEU A 195 9.79 5.28 6.62
N MET A 196 9.57 6.44 6.02
CA MET A 196 9.57 7.71 6.75
C MET A 196 8.47 7.77 7.79
N GLN A 197 7.27 7.28 7.47
CA GLN A 197 6.15 7.22 8.41
C GLN A 197 6.45 6.28 9.58
N LEU A 198 7.10 5.14 9.32
CA LEU A 198 7.52 4.21 10.37
C LEU A 198 8.55 4.85 11.31
N LYS A 199 9.55 5.55 10.75
CA LYS A 199 10.53 6.31 11.54
C LYS A 199 9.91 7.42 12.38
N SER A 200 8.88 8.09 11.87
CA SER A 200 8.13 9.11 12.62
C SER A 200 7.42 8.51 13.83
N ILE A 201 6.74 7.37 13.66
CA ILE A 201 6.09 6.65 14.75
C ILE A 201 7.13 6.21 15.80
N GLU A 202 8.26 5.66 15.35
CA GLU A 202 9.36 5.28 16.25
C GLU A 202 9.87 6.47 17.07
N SER A 203 10.05 7.63 16.44
CA SER A 203 10.46 8.87 17.10
C SER A 203 9.46 9.34 18.17
N HIS A 204 8.16 9.30 17.89
CA HIS A 204 7.13 9.67 18.86
C HIS A 204 7.09 8.72 20.06
N VAL A 205 7.20 7.41 19.82
CA VAL A 205 7.29 6.40 20.88
C VAL A 205 8.56 6.62 21.73
N ASN A 206 9.71 6.84 21.10
CA ASN A 206 10.97 7.12 21.80
C ASN A 206 10.89 8.40 22.64
N SER A 207 10.23 9.45 22.13
CA SER A 207 10.00 10.69 22.86
C SER A 207 9.12 10.47 24.09
N PHE A 208 7.99 9.77 23.93
CA PHE A 208 7.12 9.38 25.04
C PHE A 208 7.89 8.57 26.09
N MET A 209 8.67 7.57 25.67
CA MET A 209 9.48 6.74 26.56
C MET A 209 10.56 7.54 27.29
N LYS A 210 11.16 8.54 26.64
CA LYS A 210 12.14 9.44 27.27
C LYS A 210 11.49 10.27 28.37
N TYR A 211 10.34 10.87 28.11
CA TYR A 211 9.60 11.64 29.13
C TYR A 211 9.14 10.76 30.29
N SER A 212 8.59 9.57 30.00
CA SER A 212 8.23 8.59 31.02
C SER A 212 9.43 8.22 31.91
N LYS A 213 10.61 7.99 31.31
CA LYS A 213 11.85 7.75 32.06
C LYS A 213 12.31 8.95 32.90
N MET A 214 12.04 10.19 32.47
CA MET A 214 12.35 11.39 33.25
C MET A 214 11.48 11.51 34.49
N LEU A 215 10.20 11.14 34.41
CA LEU A 215 9.29 11.12 35.57
C LEU A 215 9.81 10.20 36.66
N VAL A 216 10.19 8.97 36.31
CA VAL A 216 10.70 7.97 37.27
C VAL A 216 12.01 8.44 37.94
N LYS A 217 12.84 9.21 37.22
CA LYS A 217 14.10 9.74 37.76
C LYS A 217 13.93 10.97 38.66
N SER A 218 12.76 11.60 38.67
CA SER A 218 12.54 12.77 39.51
C SER A 218 12.58 12.36 40.99
N LYS A 219 13.43 13.00 41.79
CA LYS A 219 13.64 12.66 43.21
C LYS A 219 12.56 13.22 44.14
N ASN A 220 11.78 14.19 43.66
CA ASN A 220 10.83 14.93 44.48
C ASN A 220 9.43 14.85 43.85
N ILE A 221 8.50 14.27 44.61
CA ILE A 221 7.10 14.04 44.20
C ILE A 221 6.25 15.29 44.40
N SER A 222 6.75 16.28 45.13
CA SER A 222 5.98 17.49 45.46
C SER A 222 5.51 18.26 44.22
N ASN A 223 6.11 18.04 43.04
CA ASN A 223 5.62 18.56 41.76
C ASN A 223 6.12 17.71 40.57
N LEU A 224 5.43 16.61 40.29
CA LEU A 224 5.66 15.86 39.06
C LEU A 224 5.19 16.68 37.85
N ALA A 225 6.07 16.92 36.88
CA ALA A 225 5.73 17.64 35.66
C ALA A 225 4.86 16.77 34.73
N PRO A 226 3.86 17.33 34.03
CA PRO A 226 3.09 16.57 33.06
C PRO A 226 3.97 16.13 31.87
N LEU A 227 3.68 14.94 31.33
CA LEU A 227 4.20 14.47 30.06
C LEU A 227 3.83 15.46 28.95
N LYS A 228 4.83 15.95 28.23
CA LYS A 228 4.66 16.75 27.02
C LYS A 228 4.86 15.86 25.81
N VAL A 229 3.77 15.44 25.20
CA VAL A 229 3.76 14.77 23.89
C VAL A 229 3.40 15.81 22.83
N GLY A 230 4.05 15.76 21.66
CA GLY A 230 3.75 16.67 20.56
C GLY A 230 2.30 16.49 20.08
N SER A 231 1.64 17.59 19.72
CA SER A 231 0.27 17.58 19.17
C SER A 231 0.12 16.76 17.88
N GLU A 232 1.25 16.47 17.22
CA GLU A 232 1.34 15.67 16.01
C GLU A 232 1.42 14.15 16.26
N SER A 233 1.68 13.73 17.50
CA SER A 233 1.77 12.32 17.86
C SER A 233 0.47 11.56 17.66
N GLU A 234 0.60 10.24 17.58
CA GLU A 234 -0.51 9.33 17.35
C GLU A 234 -1.49 9.32 18.52
N SER A 235 -2.76 9.08 18.20
CA SER A 235 -3.86 9.17 19.16
C SER A 235 -3.66 8.26 20.38
N GLU A 236 -3.09 7.08 20.19
CA GLU A 236 -2.81 6.12 21.26
C GLU A 236 -1.73 6.66 22.21
N ILE A 237 -0.72 7.37 21.68
CA ILE A 237 0.33 7.98 22.51
C ILE A 237 -0.25 9.16 23.30
N ILE A 238 -1.11 9.96 22.68
CA ILE A 238 -1.80 11.08 23.34
C ILE A 238 -2.71 10.56 24.46
N GLU A 239 -3.53 9.54 24.19
CA GLU A 239 -4.46 8.96 25.18
C GLU A 239 -3.74 8.39 26.40
N VAL A 240 -2.63 7.67 26.18
CA VAL A 240 -1.79 7.16 27.27
C VAL A 240 -1.14 8.33 28.04
N SER A 241 -0.66 9.36 27.34
CA SER A 241 -0.10 10.55 27.96
C SER A 241 -1.12 11.28 28.83
N ASP A 242 -2.36 11.45 28.36
CA ASP A 242 -3.44 12.10 29.09
C ASP A 242 -3.83 11.33 30.35
N THR A 243 -3.86 10.00 30.25
CA THR A 243 -4.12 9.11 31.39
C THR A 243 -3.04 9.25 32.46
N ILE A 244 -1.77 9.24 32.05
CA ILE A 244 -0.64 9.43 32.96
C ILE A 244 -0.65 10.84 33.55
N ASN A 245 -0.95 11.86 32.76
CA ASN A 245 -1.06 13.25 33.22
C ASN A 245 -2.17 13.44 34.26
N CYS A 246 -3.32 12.76 34.08
CA CYS A 246 -4.40 12.73 35.07
C CYS A 246 -3.93 12.06 36.37
N PHE A 247 -3.19 10.96 36.28
CA PHE A 247 -2.63 10.28 37.44
C PHE A 247 -1.60 11.16 38.18
N ILE A 248 -0.69 11.82 37.44
CA ILE A 248 0.27 12.80 37.97
C ILE A 248 -0.46 13.92 38.72
N LYS A 249 -1.52 14.49 38.14
CA LYS A 249 -2.33 15.52 38.79
C LYS A 249 -2.93 15.05 40.10
N LYS A 250 -3.48 13.82 40.14
CA LYS A 250 -4.04 13.24 41.36
C LYS A 250 -2.97 13.02 42.44
N ILE A 251 -1.77 12.58 42.07
CA ILE A 251 -0.65 12.45 43.02
C ILE A 251 -0.24 13.82 43.56
N ASN A 252 -0.02 14.80 42.69
CA ASN A 252 0.39 16.15 43.13
C ASN A 252 -0.65 16.73 44.11
N LEU A 253 -1.95 16.62 43.81
CA LEU A 253 -3.03 17.06 44.71
C LEU A 253 -3.04 16.30 46.03
N ALA A 254 -2.83 14.98 46.02
CA ALA A 254 -2.79 14.19 47.25
C ALA A 254 -1.59 14.56 48.15
N VAL A 255 -0.43 14.83 47.54
CA VAL A 255 0.76 15.30 48.27
C VAL A 255 0.55 16.71 48.81
N GLU A 256 -0.06 17.60 48.03
CA GLU A 256 -0.39 18.97 48.42
C GLU A 256 -1.35 18.98 49.62
N TYR A 257 -2.50 18.30 49.53
CA TYR A 257 -3.46 18.20 50.63
C TYR A 257 -2.87 17.51 51.86
N SER A 258 -2.00 16.52 51.69
CA SER A 258 -1.31 15.88 52.81
C SER A 258 -0.35 16.86 53.51
N ASN A 259 0.42 17.65 52.77
CA ASN A 259 1.31 18.67 53.36
C ASN A 259 0.52 19.77 54.07
N GLU A 260 -0.60 20.22 53.50
CA GLU A 260 -1.47 21.21 54.14
C GLU A 260 -2.08 20.65 55.43
N ALA A 261 -2.61 19.42 55.38
CA ALA A 261 -3.16 18.75 56.57
C ALA A 261 -2.10 18.55 57.65
N LEU A 262 -0.86 18.15 57.30
CA LEU A 262 0.24 18.05 58.26
C LEU A 262 0.54 19.39 58.95
N ASN A 263 0.63 20.48 58.17
CA ASN A 263 0.89 21.81 58.70
C ASN A 263 -0.24 22.31 59.63
N GLN A 264 -1.50 22.04 59.27
CA GLN A 264 -2.64 22.40 60.11
C GLN A 264 -2.72 21.53 61.38
N SER A 265 -2.45 20.24 61.27
CA SER A 265 -2.40 19.34 62.44
C SER A 265 -1.29 19.71 63.40
N GLU A 266 -0.11 20.12 62.91
CA GLU A 266 0.99 20.59 63.76
C GLU A 266 0.59 21.86 64.53
N LYS A 267 -0.04 22.84 63.87
CA LYS A 267 -0.57 24.05 64.51
C LYS A 267 -1.68 23.75 65.52
N ALA A 268 -2.59 22.85 65.19
CA ALA A 268 -3.68 22.47 66.08
C ALA A 268 -3.17 21.72 67.31
N SER A 269 -2.19 20.81 67.14
CA SER A 269 -1.53 20.10 68.24
C SER A 269 -0.88 21.09 69.22
N SER A 270 -0.11 22.06 68.70
CA SER A 270 0.54 23.07 69.54
C SER A 270 -0.46 23.91 70.34
N LYS A 271 -1.63 24.24 69.75
CA LYS A 271 -2.68 24.98 70.47
C LYS A 271 -3.40 24.15 71.53
N LEU A 272 -3.61 22.86 71.28
CA LEU A 272 -4.23 21.96 72.26
C LEU A 272 -3.28 21.72 73.44
N GLU A 273 -1.97 21.63 73.19
CA GLU A 273 -0.94 21.56 74.23
C GLU A 273 -0.94 22.83 75.11
N GLU A 274 -0.94 24.02 74.50
CA GLU A 274 -1.10 25.30 75.20
C GLU A 274 -2.40 25.34 76.05
N LEU A 275 -3.51 24.86 75.49
CA LEU A 275 -4.79 24.80 76.20
C LEU A 275 -4.76 23.81 77.37
N THR A 276 -4.00 22.72 77.26
CA THR A 276 -3.83 21.71 78.32
C THR A 276 -3.09 22.32 79.50
N ASP A 277 -1.99 23.05 79.24
CA ASP A 277 -1.24 23.80 80.25
C ASP A 277 -2.12 24.87 80.95
N GLU A 278 -3.03 25.51 80.20
CA GLU A 278 -4.02 26.43 80.76
C GLU A 278 -5.03 25.72 81.67
N PHE A 279 -5.56 24.56 81.26
CA PHE A 279 -6.46 23.75 82.09
C PHE A 279 -5.78 23.32 83.39
N ASP A 280 -4.56 22.80 83.31
CA ASP A 280 -3.73 22.43 84.47
C ASP A 280 -3.59 23.59 85.47
N THR A 281 -3.32 24.79 84.94
CA THR A 281 -3.19 26.01 85.74
C THR A 281 -4.52 26.41 86.41
N ILE A 282 -5.64 26.29 85.69
CA ILE A 282 -6.97 26.65 86.19
C ILE A 282 -7.46 25.63 87.24
N ILE A 283 -7.26 24.33 87.01
CA ILE A 283 -7.61 23.24 87.95
C ILE A 283 -6.87 23.43 89.28
N ASN A 284 -5.56 23.71 89.22
CA ASN A 284 -4.74 23.96 90.39
C ASN A 284 -5.23 25.17 91.22
N LYS A 285 -5.77 26.21 90.56
CA LYS A 285 -6.33 27.40 91.22
C LYS A 285 -7.72 27.18 91.83
N LEU A 286 -8.52 26.25 91.29
CA LEU A 286 -9.94 26.05 91.66
C LEU A 286 -10.19 24.94 92.69
N LYS A 287 -9.15 24.47 93.40
CA LYS A 287 -9.11 23.29 94.31
C LYS A 287 -10.22 23.15 95.38
N ASN A 288 -11.12 24.13 95.54
CA ASN A 288 -12.20 24.18 96.54
C ASN A 288 -13.66 24.21 95.99
N LYS A 289 -13.92 23.96 94.69
CA LYS A 289 -15.30 23.90 94.13
C LYS A 289 -15.57 22.62 93.32
N SER A 290 -16.11 21.58 93.97
CA SER A 290 -16.15 20.19 93.46
C SER A 290 -16.85 19.98 92.11
N LEU A 291 -17.87 20.78 91.77
CA LEU A 291 -18.66 20.57 90.56
C LEU A 291 -18.03 21.21 89.31
N VAL A 292 -17.32 22.33 89.46
CA VAL A 292 -16.60 23.01 88.36
C VAL A 292 -15.33 22.25 88.00
N THR A 293 -14.61 21.72 89.00
CA THR A 293 -13.40 20.91 88.78
C THR A 293 -13.69 19.65 87.98
N LYS A 294 -14.84 18.98 88.19
CA LYS A 294 -15.20 17.77 87.44
C LYS A 294 -15.41 18.03 85.94
N HIS A 295 -16.09 19.13 85.57
CA HIS A 295 -16.28 19.49 84.17
C HIS A 295 -14.97 19.94 83.50
N LEU A 296 -14.07 20.58 84.26
CA LEU A 296 -12.76 20.98 83.76
C LEU A 296 -11.86 19.78 83.49
N ASN A 297 -11.77 18.84 84.43
CA ASN A 297 -11.01 17.60 84.25
C ASN A 297 -11.53 16.79 83.05
N ASN A 298 -12.85 16.66 82.90
CA ASN A 298 -13.43 16.00 81.72
C ASN A 298 -13.07 16.73 80.41
N SER A 299 -12.92 18.06 80.43
CA SER A 299 -12.56 18.84 79.25
C SER A 299 -11.07 18.70 78.92
N GLU A 300 -10.21 18.66 79.95
CA GLU A 300 -8.79 18.36 79.85
C GLU A 300 -8.57 16.95 79.25
N ASP A 301 -9.27 15.94 79.77
CA ASP A 301 -9.22 14.57 79.24
C ASP A 301 -9.57 14.52 77.74
N ILE A 302 -10.62 15.25 77.32
CA ILE A 302 -11.03 15.35 75.91
C ILE A 302 -9.96 16.04 75.06
N VAL A 303 -9.29 17.07 75.58
CA VAL A 303 -8.22 17.79 74.87
C VAL A 303 -6.99 16.90 74.72
N ILE A 304 -6.62 16.14 75.76
CA ILE A 304 -5.54 15.15 75.72
C ILE A 304 -5.85 14.07 74.69
N GLU A 305 -7.06 13.49 74.74
CA GLU A 305 -7.52 12.47 73.79
C GLU A 305 -7.51 13.01 72.35
N SER A 306 -8.03 14.22 72.14
CA SER A 306 -8.03 14.88 70.82
C SER A 306 -6.61 15.14 70.30
N THR A 307 -5.68 15.50 71.18
CA THR A 307 -4.26 15.71 70.84
C THR A 307 -3.60 14.40 70.43
N GLU A 308 -3.85 13.32 71.19
CA GLU A 308 -3.33 11.98 70.87
C GLU A 308 -3.87 11.46 69.53
N GLU A 309 -5.17 11.61 69.27
CA GLU A 309 -5.79 11.25 68.00
C GLU A 309 -5.22 12.07 66.82
N LEU A 310 -4.97 13.36 67.03
CA LEU A 310 -4.38 14.25 66.03
C LEU A 310 -2.93 13.89 65.71
N ILE A 311 -2.12 13.58 66.71
CA ILE A 311 -0.75 13.06 66.55
C ILE A 311 -0.76 11.74 65.77
N ASN A 312 -1.67 10.83 66.12
CA ASN A 312 -1.83 9.56 65.40
C ASN A 312 -2.23 9.76 63.93
N SER A 313 -3.12 10.71 63.64
CA SER A 313 -3.53 11.07 62.28
C SER A 313 -2.38 11.71 61.48
N THR A 314 -1.61 12.60 62.11
CA THR A 314 -0.39 13.21 61.55
C THR A 314 0.64 12.15 61.18
N LYS A 315 0.86 11.15 62.06
CA LYS A 315 1.74 10.02 61.80
C LYS A 315 1.28 9.16 60.62
N LYS A 316 -0.04 8.94 60.47
CA LYS A 316 -0.62 8.24 59.32
C LYS A 316 -0.41 9.00 58.01
N LEU A 317 -0.61 10.33 58.00
CA LEU A 317 -0.35 11.19 56.84
C LEU A 317 1.14 11.23 56.45
N MET A 318 2.03 11.29 57.45
CA MET A 318 3.48 11.22 57.26
C MET A 318 3.91 9.86 56.69
N ASN A 319 3.29 8.77 57.15
CA ASN A 319 3.49 7.43 56.58
C ASN A 319 2.99 7.35 55.13
N LEU A 320 1.81 7.90 54.82
CA LEU A 320 1.30 7.97 53.44
C LEU A 320 2.27 8.73 52.53
N LYS A 321 2.75 9.90 52.96
CA LYS A 321 3.78 10.67 52.24
C LYS A 321 5.04 9.84 52.01
N LYS A 322 5.51 9.13 53.03
CA LYS A 322 6.68 8.25 52.95
C LYS A 322 6.47 7.07 51.99
N GLU A 323 5.28 6.47 51.97
CA GLU A 323 4.94 5.41 51.01
C GLU A 323 4.85 5.93 49.57
N LEU A 324 4.30 7.12 49.36
CA LEU A 324 4.33 7.81 48.06
C LEU A 324 5.78 8.09 47.63
N GLU A 325 6.64 8.57 48.54
CA GLU A 325 8.09 8.77 48.33
C GLU A 325 8.82 7.48 47.98
N LYS A 326 8.49 6.37 48.66
CA LYS A 326 9.05 5.05 48.37
C LYS A 326 8.62 4.51 47.01
N LEU A 327 7.36 4.71 46.59
CA LEU A 327 6.89 4.31 45.25
C LEU A 327 7.74 4.93 44.13
N THR A 328 8.25 6.14 44.33
CA THR A 328 9.16 6.77 43.37
C THR A 328 10.58 6.20 43.42
N LYS A 329 11.08 5.83 44.62
CA LYS A 329 12.41 5.20 44.80
C LYS A 329 12.45 3.74 44.32
N SER A 330 11.43 2.94 44.60
CA SER A 330 11.38 1.53 44.16
C SER A 330 11.36 1.38 42.63
N CYS A 331 10.75 2.33 41.92
CA CYS A 331 10.84 2.42 40.47
C CYS A 331 12.26 2.76 39.95
N GLN A 332 13.13 3.33 40.78
CA GLN A 332 14.54 3.61 40.43
C GLN A 332 15.43 2.37 40.65
N ASP A 333 15.21 1.61 41.73
CA ASP A 333 16.03 0.44 42.09
C ASP A 333 15.82 -0.77 41.16
N LEU A 334 14.62 -0.95 40.60
CA LEU A 334 14.32 -1.96 39.56
C LEU A 334 15.22 -1.84 38.32
N LYS A 335 15.91 -0.70 38.14
CA LYS A 335 16.82 -0.47 37.03
C LYS A 335 18.27 -0.84 37.34
N ASN A 336 18.69 -0.76 38.60
CA ASN A 336 20.05 -1.13 39.02
C ASN A 336 20.27 -2.64 39.07
N GLN A 337 19.19 -3.44 39.01
CA GLN A 337 19.22 -4.91 38.91
C GLN A 337 19.16 -5.45 37.47
N LYS A 338 19.10 -4.57 36.45
CA LYS A 338 19.05 -4.96 35.01
C LYS A 338 20.23 -4.41 34.19
N VAL A 339 21.40 -4.26 34.81
CA VAL A 339 22.68 -4.13 34.10
C VAL A 339 23.32 -5.50 33.99
#